data_AF-A0A918EQK2-F1
#
_entry.id   AF-A0A918EQK2-F1
#
_cell.length_a   1.000
_cell.length_b   1.000
_cell.length_c   1.000
_cell.angle_alpha   90.00
_cell.angle_beta   90.00
_cell.angle_gamma   90.00
#
_symmetry.space_group_name_H-M   'P 1'
#
loop_
_entity.id
_entity.type
_entity.pdbx_description
1 polymer ?
#
loop_
_entity_poly.entity_id
_entity_poly.type
_entity_poly.pdbx_seq_one_letter_code
_entity_poly.pdbx_strand_id
1 'polypeptide(L)'
;MAEPATSTELAAEAMAACLTSTLDSEGVVVLERLPFPFRAVLLQNHGPVTAGTSLRAAVEAAVEVEEVSALPLLLGENPVRLLTPEEAAAPSEKYGSYGTGPTEGADRRGADG
;
A
#
# COMPACT_ATOMS: atom_id res chain seq x y z
N MET A 1 -5.44 18.81 -29.91
CA MET A 1 -5.29 19.40 -28.57
C MET A 1 -5.28 18.24 -27.60
N ALA A 2 -4.18 17.98 -26.91
CA ALA A 2 -4.12 16.92 -25.90
C ALA A 2 -4.93 17.39 -24.68
N GLU A 3 -5.82 16.54 -24.17
CA GLU A 3 -6.51 16.81 -22.90
C GLU A 3 -5.49 16.88 -21.75
N PRO A 4 -5.71 17.74 -20.74
CA PRO A 4 -4.81 17.78 -19.59
C PRO A 4 -4.91 16.47 -18.81
N ALA A 5 -3.75 15.86 -18.50
CA ALA A 5 -3.67 14.66 -17.70
C ALA A 5 -4.43 14.84 -16.38
N THR A 6 -5.19 13.82 -15.99
CA THR A 6 -5.92 13.84 -14.73
C THR A 6 -4.96 13.81 -13.54
N SER A 7 -5.39 14.34 -12.39
CA SER A 7 -4.56 14.36 -11.17
C SER A 7 -4.14 12.95 -10.71
N THR A 8 -4.91 11.92 -11.08
CA THR A 8 -4.60 10.50 -10.91
C THR A 8 -3.53 9.99 -11.86
N GLU A 9 -3.55 10.40 -13.14
CA GLU A 9 -2.49 10.07 -14.11
C GLU A 9 -1.13 10.59 -13.67
N LEU A 10 -1.10 11.84 -13.20
CA LEU A 10 0.13 12.48 -12.74
C LEU A 10 0.74 11.75 -11.52
N ALA A 11 -0.11 11.26 -10.61
CA ALA A 11 0.32 10.49 -9.45
C ALA A 11 0.88 9.11 -9.84
N ALA A 12 0.26 8.44 -10.82
CA ALA A 12 0.71 7.15 -11.33
C ALA A 12 2.05 7.29 -12.06
N GLU A 13 2.22 8.33 -12.88
CA GLU A 13 3.47 8.60 -13.61
C GLU A 13 4.63 8.91 -12.66
N ALA A 14 4.38 9.74 -11.63
CA ALA A 14 5.39 10.04 -10.61
C ALA A 14 5.81 8.79 -9.82
N MET A 15 4.86 7.91 -9.47
CA MET A 15 5.17 6.63 -8.80
C MET A 15 5.99 5.72 -9.70
N ALA A 16 5.60 5.56 -10.97
CA ALA A 16 6.33 4.75 -11.93
C ALA A 16 7.80 5.23 -12.06
N ALA A 17 8.01 6.54 -12.19
CA ALA A 17 9.36 7.12 -12.26
C ALA A 17 10.19 6.83 -10.99
N CYS A 18 9.60 6.99 -9.80
CA CYS A 18 10.25 6.67 -8.53
C CYS A 18 10.64 5.18 -8.48
N LEU A 19 9.74 4.29 -8.89
CA LEU A 19 9.97 2.85 -8.89
C LEU A 19 11.05 2.44 -9.88
N THR A 20 11.06 2.96 -11.11
CA THR A 20 12.12 2.64 -12.09
C THR A 20 13.50 3.17 -11.68
N SER A 21 13.56 4.21 -10.84
CA SER A 21 14.82 4.71 -10.27
C SER A 21 15.31 3.90 -9.05
N THR A 22 14.41 3.16 -8.40
CA THR A 22 14.67 2.43 -7.15
C THR A 22 14.85 0.93 -7.39
N LEU A 23 14.10 0.38 -8.34
CA LEU A 23 14.01 -1.03 -8.67
C LEU A 23 14.70 -1.31 -10.01
N ASP A 24 15.23 -2.52 -10.14
CA ASP A 24 15.60 -3.05 -11.44
C ASP A 24 14.35 -3.41 -12.26
N SER A 25 14.56 -3.86 -13.50
CA SER A 25 13.47 -4.25 -14.40
C SER A 25 12.59 -5.36 -13.81
N GLU A 26 13.16 -6.26 -13.02
CA GLU A 26 12.42 -7.36 -12.40
C GLU A 26 11.48 -6.86 -11.29
N GLY A 27 11.95 -5.93 -10.45
CA GLY A 27 11.13 -5.33 -9.39
C GLY A 27 9.92 -4.55 -9.92
N VAL A 28 10.07 -3.85 -11.05
CA VAL A 28 8.95 -3.13 -11.68
C VAL A 28 7.90 -4.11 -12.23
N VAL A 29 8.32 -5.20 -12.87
CA VAL A 29 7.42 -6.23 -13.41
C VAL A 29 6.57 -6.88 -12.32
N VAL A 30 7.08 -7.02 -11.10
CA VAL A 30 6.30 -7.55 -9.97
C VAL A 30 5.14 -6.62 -9.60
N LEU A 31 5.35 -5.30 -9.65
CA LEU A 31 4.32 -4.32 -9.28
C LEU A 31 3.22 -4.22 -10.34
N GLU A 32 3.58 -4.29 -11.63
CA GLU A 32 2.61 -4.31 -12.73
C GLU A 32 1.68 -5.54 -12.71
N ARG A 33 2.11 -6.63 -12.05
CA ARG A 33 1.33 -7.86 -11.92
C ARG A 33 0.38 -7.87 -10.71
N LEU A 34 0.37 -6.82 -9.89
CA LEU A 34 -0.55 -6.73 -8.76
C LEU A 34 -1.99 -6.59 -9.29
N PRO A 35 -2.93 -7.46 -8.87
CA PRO A 35 -4.28 -7.49 -9.45
C PRO A 35 -5.20 -6.39 -8.90
N PHE A 36 -4.65 -5.41 -8.18
CA PHE A 36 -5.41 -4.37 -7.48
C PHE A 36 -4.66 -3.03 -7.50
N PRO A 37 -5.37 -1.90 -7.42
CA PRO A 37 -4.75 -0.60 -7.31
C PRO A 37 -4.12 -0.40 -5.92
N PHE A 38 -2.97 0.28 -5.89
CA PHE A 38 -2.27 0.62 -4.66
C PHE A 38 -1.76 2.08 -4.73
N ARG A 39 -1.59 2.70 -3.57
CA ARG A 39 -1.00 4.05 -3.42
C ARG A 39 0.29 4.06 -2.61
N ALA A 40 0.72 2.88 -2.16
CA ALA A 40 1.91 2.69 -1.35
C ALA A 40 2.46 1.28 -1.58
N VAL A 41 3.78 1.16 -1.60
CA VAL A 41 4.49 -0.13 -1.61
C VAL A 41 5.67 -0.07 -0.65
N LEU A 42 5.88 -1.14 0.09
CA LEU A 42 7.08 -1.33 0.93
C LEU A 42 8.10 -2.15 0.14
N LEU A 43 9.22 -1.51 -0.19
CA LEU A 43 10.31 -2.15 -0.91
C LEU A 43 11.34 -2.65 0.11
N GLN A 44 11.60 -3.96 0.10
CA GLN A 44 12.55 -4.56 1.01
C GLN A 44 13.92 -3.88 0.88
N ASN A 45 14.44 -3.36 1.98
CA ASN A 45 15.70 -2.60 2.07
C ASN A 45 15.72 -1.21 1.40
N HIS A 46 14.59 -0.74 0.85
CA HIS A 46 14.49 0.58 0.20
C HIS A 46 13.45 1.49 0.84
N GLY A 47 12.58 0.95 1.68
CA GLY A 47 11.56 1.72 2.39
C GLY A 47 10.26 1.87 1.59
N PRO A 48 9.36 2.76 2.03
CA PRO A 48 8.10 3.00 1.36
C PRO A 48 8.26 3.89 0.12
N VAL A 49 7.48 3.58 -0.92
CA VAL A 49 7.18 4.50 -2.02
C VAL A 49 5.68 4.75 -2.01
N THR A 50 5.26 6.01 -1.88
CA THR A 50 3.83 6.42 -1.84
C THR A 50 3.48 7.37 -2.97
N ALA A 51 2.18 7.42 -3.30
CA ALA A 51 1.62 8.32 -4.30
C ALA A 51 0.33 8.97 -3.81
N GLY A 52 0.03 10.14 -4.37
CA GLY A 52 -1.19 10.88 -4.12
C GLY A 52 -1.43 11.91 -5.20
N THR A 53 -2.68 12.35 -5.31
CA THR A 53 -3.12 13.40 -6.26
C THR A 53 -2.50 14.77 -5.99
N SER A 54 -1.82 14.93 -4.84
CA SER A 54 -1.02 16.08 -4.48
C SER A 54 0.17 15.64 -3.63
N LEU A 55 1.21 16.49 -3.55
CA LEU A 55 2.33 16.26 -2.64
C LEU A 55 1.87 16.04 -1.19
N ARG A 56 0.89 16.83 -0.74
CA ARG A 56 0.31 16.67 0.59
C ARG A 56 -0.29 15.27 0.76
N ALA A 57 -1.13 14.83 -0.17
CA ALA A 57 -1.74 13.51 -0.11
C ALA A 57 -0.71 12.38 -0.12
N ALA A 58 0.37 12.50 -0.90
CA ALA A 58 1.46 11.53 -0.93
C ALA A 58 2.22 11.46 0.42
N VAL A 59 2.46 12.61 1.06
CA VAL A 59 3.10 12.70 2.38
C VAL A 59 2.21 12.12 3.48
N GLU A 60 0.92 12.46 3.50
CA GLU A 60 -0.03 11.88 4.46
C GLU A 60 -0.09 10.35 4.31
N ALA A 61 -0.09 9.83 3.08
CA ALA A 61 0.00 8.39 2.83
C ALA A 61 1.31 7.76 3.35
N ALA A 62 2.44 8.48 3.29
CA ALA A 62 3.69 8.00 3.87
C ALA A 62 3.63 7.93 5.40
N VAL A 63 3.00 8.92 6.05
CA VAL A 63 2.77 8.90 7.51
C VAL A 63 1.88 7.73 7.90
N GLU A 64 0.77 7.50 7.20
CA GLU A 64 -0.11 6.36 7.45
C GLU A 64 0.64 5.03 7.37
N VAL A 65 1.49 4.86 6.36
CA VAL A 65 2.28 3.64 6.16
C VAL A 65 3.30 3.45 7.29
N GLU A 66 3.98 4.51 7.71
CA GLU A 66 4.98 4.43 8.79
C GLU A 66 4.34 4.06 10.13
N GLU A 67 3.24 4.73 10.50
CA GLU A 67 2.52 4.45 11.75
C GLU A 67 1.99 3.01 11.78
N VAL A 68 1.45 2.53 10.66
CA VAL A 68 0.98 1.14 10.55
C VAL A 68 2.15 0.16 10.55
N SER A 69 3.30 0.50 9.94
CA SER A 69 4.49 -0.36 9.90
C SER A 69 5.18 -0.47 11.26
N ALA A 70 5.02 0.53 12.13
CA ALA A 70 5.51 0.48 13.51
C ALA A 70 4.72 -0.53 14.36
N LEU A 71 3.43 -0.75 14.09
CA LEU A 71 2.59 -1.68 14.85
C LEU A 71 3.17 -3.11 14.94
N PRO A 72 3.49 -3.82 13.83
CA PRO A 72 4.07 -5.15 13.93
C PRO A 72 5.44 -5.16 14.63
N LEU A 73 6.21 -4.08 14.58
CA LEU A 73 7.50 -3.97 15.29
C LEU A 73 7.28 -3.82 16.81
N LEU A 74 6.29 -3.03 17.23
CA LEU A 74 5.92 -2.82 18.63
C LEU A 74 5.24 -4.05 19.24
N LEU A 75 4.39 -4.72 18.45
CA LEU A 75 3.65 -5.91 18.87
C LEU A 75 4.53 -7.16 18.87
N GLY A 76 5.59 -7.21 18.05
CA GLY A 76 6.49 -8.36 17.98
C GLY A 76 5.74 -9.66 17.68
N GLU A 77 5.95 -10.69 18.50
CA GLU A 77 5.30 -12.00 18.35
C GLU A 77 3.96 -12.11 19.10
N ASN A 78 3.45 -11.02 19.69
CA ASN A 78 2.19 -11.06 20.42
C ASN A 78 1.02 -11.40 19.48
N PRO A 79 0.11 -12.31 19.89
CA PRO A 79 -1.05 -12.64 19.08
C PRO A 79 -1.94 -11.40 18.91
N VAL A 80 -2.21 -11.05 17.65
CA VAL A 80 -3.09 -9.93 17.30
C VAL A 80 -4.28 -10.40 16.49
N ARG A 81 -5.46 -9.90 16.85
CA ARG A 81 -6.66 -10.10 16.03
C ARG A 81 -6.64 -9.10 14.88
N LEU A 82 -6.44 -9.58 13.66
CA LEU A 82 -6.60 -8.80 12.44
C LEU A 82 -8.09 -8.61 12.11
N LEU A 83 -8.40 -7.52 11.39
CA LEU A 83 -9.73 -7.33 10.83
C LEU A 83 -10.00 -8.37 9.73
N THR A 84 -11.19 -8.93 9.68
CA THR A 84 -11.62 -9.72 8.51
C THR A 84 -11.83 -8.80 7.30
N PRO A 85 -11.83 -9.33 6.06
CA PRO A 85 -12.15 -8.54 4.87
C PRO A 85 -13.49 -7.81 4.97
N GLU A 86 -14.50 -8.44 5.57
CA GLU A 86 -15.84 -7.86 5.79
C GLU A 86 -15.80 -6.72 6.82
N GLU A 87 -15.04 -6.90 7.91
CA GLU A 87 -14.83 -5.86 8.92
C GLU A 87 -14.05 -4.66 8.35
N ALA A 88 -13.13 -4.90 7.40
CA ALA A 88 -12.33 -3.87 6.75
C ALA A 88 -13.09 -3.12 5.63
N ALA A 89 -14.10 -3.75 5.02
CA ALA A 89 -14.85 -3.17 3.91
C ALA A 89 -15.60 -1.89 4.31
N ALA A 90 -16.34 -1.91 5.42
CA ALA A 90 -17.14 -0.75 5.84
C ALA A 90 -16.30 0.49 6.21
N PRO A 91 -15.19 0.37 6.97
CA PRO A 91 -14.25 1.49 7.16
C PRO A 91 -13.61 1.96 5.84
N SER A 92 -13.25 1.04 4.95
CA SER A 92 -12.61 1.39 3.68
C SER A 92 -13.52 2.20 2.77
N GLU A 93 -14.80 1.83 2.69
CA GLU A 93 -15.81 2.58 1.96
C GLU A 93 -16.06 3.95 2.60
N LYS A 94 -16.19 4.00 3.94
CA LYS A 94 -16.47 5.23 4.67
C LYS A 94 -15.34 6.26 4.56
N TYR A 95 -14.09 5.82 4.60
CA TYR A 95 -12.92 6.71 4.64
C TYR A 95 -12.16 6.80 3.29
N GLY A 96 -12.62 6.09 2.26
CA GLY A 96 -12.03 6.15 0.93
C GLY A 96 -10.63 5.53 0.85
N SER A 97 -10.33 4.53 1.68
CA SER A 97 -9.05 3.80 1.61
C SER A 97 -9.15 2.63 0.64
N TYR A 98 -8.14 2.44 -0.22
CA TYR A 98 -8.07 1.27 -1.09
C TYR A 98 -7.98 -0.01 -0.25
N GLY A 99 -9.04 -0.80 -0.25
CA GLY A 99 -9.17 -1.98 0.60
C GLY A 99 -10.09 -3.01 -0.05
N THR A 100 -9.55 -3.79 -1.00
CA THR A 100 -10.07 -5.11 -1.40
C THR A 100 -9.06 -5.74 -2.36
N GLY A 101 -7.94 -6.22 -1.80
CA GLY A 101 -7.01 -7.15 -2.47
C GLY A 101 -7.18 -8.55 -1.87
N PRO A 102 -6.80 -9.63 -2.59
CA PRO A 102 -6.95 -10.99 -2.09
C PRO A 102 -6.13 -11.21 -0.81
N THR A 103 -6.75 -11.77 0.23
CA THR A 103 -6.10 -12.10 1.49
C THR A 103 -5.47 -13.50 1.44
N GLU A 104 -4.34 -13.66 0.76
CA GLU A 104 -3.50 -14.84 0.95
C GLU A 104 -2.35 -14.48 1.90
N GLY A 105 -2.47 -14.87 3.18
CA GLY A 105 -1.36 -14.81 4.14
C GLY A 105 -1.66 -14.40 5.60
N ALA A 106 -2.92 -14.17 5.97
CA ALA A 106 -3.27 -13.69 7.32
C ALA A 106 -3.38 -14.78 8.41
N ASP A 107 -3.29 -16.07 8.07
CA ASP A 107 -3.24 -17.14 9.08
C ASP A 107 -1.79 -17.50 9.41
N ARG A 108 -1.27 -16.87 10.46
CA ARG A 108 -0.15 -17.45 11.22
C ARG A 108 -0.60 -17.72 12.65
N ARG A 109 -1.27 -18.86 12.81
CA ARG A 109 -1.43 -19.65 14.05
C ARG A 109 -2.34 -19.05 15.12
N GLY A 110 -3.57 -19.57 15.13
CA GLY A 110 -4.29 -19.89 16.37
C GLY A 110 -4.58 -21.40 16.40
N ALA A 111 -3.62 -22.21 16.83
CA ALA A 111 -3.84 -23.64 17.04
C ALA A 111 -2.90 -24.23 18.12
N ASP A 112 -2.82 -23.56 19.26
CA ASP A 112 -2.12 -24.07 20.44
C ASP A 112 -2.53 -23.27 21.68
N GLY A 113 -3.63 -23.73 22.29
CA GLY A 113 -4.17 -23.32 23.58
C GLY A 113 -5.23 -24.31 24.05
#